data_AF-A0A7S1WC90-F1
#
_entry.id   AF-A0A7S1WC90-F1
#
_cell.length_a   1.000
_cell.length_b   1.000
_cell.length_c   1.000
_cell.angle_alpha   90.00
_cell.angle_beta   90.00
_cell.angle_gamma   90.00
#
_symmetry.space_group_name_H-M   'P 1'
#
loop_
_entity.id
_entity.type
_entity.pdbx_description
1 polymer ?
#
loop_
_entity_poly.entity_id
_entity_poly.type
_entity_poly.pdbx_seq_one_letter_code
_entity_poly.pdbx_strand_id
1 'polypeptide(L)'
;GGGAPPPVDEVMTWTAATDGLKRFPGEALELKSSGCWDGREGLIELALRAPQESETVFEWERLQVMVVVSARRTTSVQLKGAQVIPTVVTHAIAEVNSYSEIGSGPQSIRAVVEALCRVLGLELDERQQGHLEALGSYEKSAGLRIREDLKSGSGDSELEQELLAVETLKVQLGLIEQQIVHLEHRQASAVCVAPELEREVERLRRSSAEGAAERAAASAAVQAAMLELTDTSGGQGRVPVKVRLSNAPSQSMRGHGVEKAQELICKALQSSGPWGHYAAHQFATMLSREQELHGEFVCFYHSYSFAALLYEVQAEVARRLLDLPADSAPVPRLAAVSEGAMTNLGSLKKLGGRDHDPGFRALGLSCSCSIFAYGSEAPPLTCFQAGYSCTDISFRQLLVDFLARCCGDEGQGEALASAVVEAGNKNSLSVSLYDKDGNAGACNRQLSGYMLQIFVHRSIVEDFVYPSEAMGKPINKKLLSYVEEGAKADGQARILFQPKVFLDPKRVKLYHYCARPLQSCMDTDVAASRGCLIKDLRQALRPLLDRKSLGEVRERLKLR
;
A
#
# COMPACT_ATOMS: atom_id res chain seq x y z
N GLY A 1 10.77 -42.28 3.45
CA GLY A 1 9.39 -41.80 3.65
C GLY A 1 9.36 -40.32 3.42
N GLY A 2 8.87 -39.87 2.26
CA GLY A 2 8.75 -38.45 1.95
C GLY A 2 7.64 -37.84 2.81
N GLY A 3 8.00 -36.97 3.75
CA GLY A 3 7.02 -36.12 4.41
C GLY A 3 6.41 -35.13 3.42
N ALA A 4 5.23 -34.63 3.71
CA ALA A 4 4.72 -33.46 3.01
C ALA A 4 5.71 -32.30 3.22
N PRO A 5 5.99 -31.48 2.20
CA PRO A 5 6.83 -30.30 2.35
C PRO A 5 6.23 -29.33 3.37
N PRO A 6 7.06 -28.52 4.06
CA PRO A 6 6.58 -27.53 5.03
C PRO A 6 5.62 -26.52 4.39
N PRO A 7 4.65 -25.99 5.15
CA PRO A 7 3.92 -24.78 4.80
C PRO A 7 4.86 -23.60 4.49
N VAL A 8 4.49 -22.73 3.53
CA VAL A 8 5.30 -21.57 3.11
C VAL A 8 5.55 -20.63 4.27
N ASP A 9 4.50 -20.29 4.99
CA ASP A 9 4.50 -19.41 6.15
C ASP A 9 5.52 -19.87 7.20
N GLU A 10 5.62 -21.18 7.47
CA GLU A 10 6.63 -21.70 8.39
C GLU A 10 8.06 -21.51 7.87
N VAL A 11 8.33 -21.78 6.59
CA VAL A 11 9.66 -21.56 5.99
C VAL A 11 10.04 -20.09 6.05
N MET A 12 9.09 -19.20 5.76
CA MET A 12 9.30 -17.75 5.81
C MET A 12 9.59 -17.26 7.24
N THR A 13 8.83 -17.76 8.22
CA THR A 13 9.05 -17.47 9.64
C THR A 13 10.42 -17.98 10.10
N TRP A 14 10.84 -19.17 9.65
CA TRP A 14 12.17 -19.72 9.94
C TRP A 14 13.28 -18.82 9.41
N THR A 15 13.23 -18.49 8.11
CA THR A 15 14.23 -17.62 7.47
C THR A 15 14.28 -16.26 8.14
N ALA A 16 13.13 -15.66 8.47
CA ALA A 16 13.06 -14.40 9.19
C ALA A 16 13.74 -14.47 10.55
N ALA A 17 13.49 -15.53 11.33
CA ALA A 17 14.10 -15.72 12.63
C ALA A 17 15.62 -15.91 12.54
N THR A 18 16.11 -16.73 11.61
CA THR A 18 17.56 -16.95 11.44
C THR A 18 18.27 -15.69 10.94
N ASP A 19 17.68 -14.95 10.02
CA ASP A 19 18.24 -13.68 9.55
C ASP A 19 18.25 -12.61 10.64
N GLY A 20 17.19 -12.55 11.46
CA GLY A 20 17.14 -11.68 12.63
C GLY A 20 18.23 -12.01 13.65
N LEU A 21 18.41 -13.29 13.98
CA LEU A 21 19.46 -13.75 14.90
C LEU A 21 20.87 -13.47 14.37
N LYS A 22 21.09 -13.56 13.05
CA LYS A 22 22.38 -13.23 12.42
C LYS A 22 22.75 -11.75 12.56
N ARG A 23 21.76 -10.88 12.69
CA ARG A 23 21.92 -9.41 12.78
C ARG A 23 21.69 -8.87 14.19
N PHE A 24 21.49 -9.76 15.16
CA PHE A 24 21.20 -9.37 16.52
C PHE A 24 22.30 -8.42 17.05
N PRO A 25 21.96 -7.23 17.58
CA PRO A 25 22.97 -6.25 17.95
C PRO A 25 23.69 -6.63 19.25
N GLY A 26 24.96 -6.22 19.34
CA GLY A 26 25.81 -6.45 20.52
C GLY A 26 26.45 -7.84 20.55
N GLU A 27 27.06 -8.18 21.68
CA GLU A 27 27.79 -9.45 21.84
C GLU A 27 27.05 -10.51 22.66
N ALA A 28 25.90 -10.15 23.26
CA ALA A 28 25.15 -11.03 24.16
C ALA A 28 24.68 -12.32 23.47
N LEU A 29 24.34 -12.24 22.18
CA LEU A 29 23.84 -13.35 21.39
C LEU A 29 24.41 -13.31 19.97
N GLU A 30 24.95 -14.43 19.51
CA GLU A 30 25.55 -14.57 18.18
C GLU A 30 25.10 -15.88 17.52
N LEU A 31 24.51 -15.78 16.33
CA LEU A 31 24.17 -16.96 15.52
C LEU A 31 25.43 -17.58 14.92
N LYS A 32 25.72 -18.85 15.25
CA LYS A 32 26.86 -19.60 14.71
C LYS A 32 26.52 -20.37 13.45
N SER A 33 25.39 -21.05 13.45
CA SER A 33 24.89 -21.75 12.28
C SER A 33 23.38 -21.93 12.39
N SER A 34 22.74 -22.19 11.26
CA SER A 34 21.33 -22.59 11.21
C SER A 34 21.14 -23.63 10.10
N GLY A 35 20.31 -24.62 10.38
CA GLY A 35 19.82 -25.57 9.39
C GLY A 35 18.64 -25.00 8.59
N CYS A 36 18.15 -25.78 7.63
CA CYS A 36 16.89 -25.49 6.95
C CYS A 36 15.70 -26.01 7.75
N TRP A 37 14.56 -25.33 7.66
CA TRP A 37 13.28 -25.88 8.14
C TRP A 37 12.77 -26.92 7.14
N ASP A 38 12.61 -28.17 7.59
CA ASP A 38 12.14 -29.27 6.74
C ASP A 38 10.65 -29.61 6.93
N GLY A 39 9.93 -28.83 7.75
CA GLY A 39 8.53 -29.07 8.12
C GLY A 39 8.33 -30.04 9.28
N ARG A 40 9.42 -30.56 9.85
CA ARG A 40 9.41 -31.39 11.05
C ARG A 40 10.29 -30.79 12.12
N GLU A 41 11.53 -30.46 11.76
CA GLU A 41 12.53 -29.94 12.67
C GLU A 41 13.43 -28.91 11.98
N GLY A 42 14.00 -28.04 12.80
CA GLY A 42 15.03 -27.08 12.41
C GLY A 42 16.02 -26.90 13.56
N LEU A 43 17.28 -26.64 13.21
CA LEU A 43 18.37 -26.50 14.17
C LEU A 43 18.99 -25.11 14.08
N ILE A 44 19.19 -24.46 15.22
CA ILE A 44 19.88 -23.18 15.35
C ILE A 44 20.98 -23.33 16.40
N GLU A 45 22.19 -22.88 16.07
CA GLU A 45 23.30 -22.84 17.01
C GLU A 45 23.60 -21.41 17.42
N LEU A 46 23.48 -21.13 18.72
CA LEU A 46 23.71 -19.81 19.31
C LEU A 46 24.94 -19.84 20.21
N ALA A 47 25.71 -18.76 20.18
CA ALA A 47 26.68 -18.44 21.21
C ALA A 47 26.13 -17.28 22.05
N LEU A 48 26.04 -17.49 23.36
CA LEU A 48 25.66 -16.49 24.35
C LEU A 48 26.93 -16.02 25.07
N ARG A 49 27.02 -14.74 25.43
CA ARG A 49 28.12 -14.20 26.23
C ARG A 49 27.60 -13.58 27.50
N ALA A 50 28.31 -13.83 28.60
CA ALA A 50 28.04 -13.15 29.86
C ALA A 50 28.44 -11.67 29.77
N PRO A 51 27.71 -10.75 30.43
CA PRO A 51 28.11 -9.35 30.51
C PRO A 51 29.48 -9.21 31.20
N GLN A 52 30.43 -8.52 30.57
CA GLN A 52 31.76 -8.28 31.16
C GLN A 52 31.73 -7.24 32.30
N GLU A 53 30.71 -6.37 32.34
CA GLU A 53 30.61 -5.23 33.25
C GLU A 53 29.60 -5.42 34.39
N SER A 54 29.03 -6.62 34.57
CA SER A 54 28.08 -6.86 35.66
C SER A 54 28.80 -7.02 37.00
N GLU A 55 28.27 -6.42 38.06
CA GLU A 55 28.67 -6.73 39.45
C GLU A 55 28.42 -8.20 39.80
N THR A 56 27.56 -8.88 39.03
CA THR A 56 27.28 -10.30 39.15
C THR A 56 28.38 -11.10 38.47
N VAL A 57 29.16 -11.84 39.26
CA VAL A 57 30.21 -12.73 38.72
C VAL A 57 29.54 -13.93 38.06
N PHE A 58 29.52 -13.95 36.73
CA PHE A 58 29.12 -15.14 35.97
C PHE A 58 30.24 -16.18 36.01
N GLU A 59 29.92 -17.43 36.34
CA GLU A 59 30.87 -18.56 36.31
C GLU A 59 31.21 -19.02 34.88
N TRP A 60 30.71 -18.32 33.86
CA TRP A 60 30.89 -18.63 32.45
C TRP A 60 31.08 -17.34 31.67
N GLU A 61 31.97 -17.36 30.68
CA GLU A 61 32.19 -16.22 29.77
C GLU A 61 31.36 -16.37 28.50
N ARG A 62 31.29 -17.60 27.98
CA ARG A 62 30.64 -17.91 26.71
C ARG A 62 30.00 -19.29 26.74
N LEU A 63 28.75 -19.36 26.29
CA LEU A 63 27.97 -20.59 26.25
C LEU A 63 27.55 -20.89 24.81
N GLN A 64 27.68 -22.14 24.36
CA GLN A 64 27.12 -22.57 23.07
C GLN A 64 25.92 -23.48 23.29
N VAL A 65 24.79 -23.10 22.70
CA VAL A 65 23.55 -23.85 22.78
C VAL A 65 23.04 -24.19 21.38
N MET A 66 22.34 -25.32 21.29
CA MET A 66 21.61 -25.77 20.13
C MET A 66 20.13 -25.70 20.43
N VAL A 67 19.40 -24.90 19.66
CA VAL A 67 17.94 -24.80 19.71
C VAL A 67 17.38 -25.76 18.67
N VAL A 68 16.64 -26.77 19.14
CA VAL A 68 15.95 -27.76 18.32
C VAL A 68 14.48 -27.36 18.26
N VAL A 69 14.09 -26.79 17.13
CA VAL A 69 12.71 -26.38 16.87
C VAL A 69 12.00 -27.55 16.22
N SER A 70 10.84 -27.94 16.76
CA SER A 70 10.05 -29.06 16.23
C SER A 70 8.65 -28.58 15.85
N ALA A 71 8.06 -29.12 14.79
CA ALA A 71 6.70 -28.81 14.36
C ALA A 71 5.64 -29.40 15.31
N ARG A 72 5.99 -30.42 16.09
CA ARG A 72 5.05 -31.17 16.93
C ARG A 72 5.41 -31.23 18.40
N ARG A 73 6.67 -30.95 18.73
CA ARG A 73 7.17 -30.95 20.10
C ARG A 73 7.51 -29.53 20.49
N THR A 74 7.48 -29.28 21.79
CA THR A 74 7.99 -28.01 22.32
C THR A 74 9.44 -27.84 21.87
N THR A 75 9.77 -26.64 21.41
CA THR A 75 11.15 -26.29 21.05
C THR A 75 12.05 -26.47 22.27
N SER A 76 13.18 -27.12 22.07
CA SER A 76 14.10 -27.49 23.15
C SER A 76 15.49 -26.90 22.94
N VAL A 77 16.19 -26.67 24.03
CA VAL A 77 17.56 -26.16 24.06
C VAL A 77 18.47 -27.25 24.60
N GLN A 78 19.58 -27.48 23.90
CA GLN A 78 20.61 -28.44 24.25
C GLN A 78 21.97 -27.74 24.37
N LEU A 79 22.81 -28.19 25.28
CA LEU A 79 24.18 -27.70 25.42
C LEU A 79 25.06 -28.31 24.33
N LYS A 80 25.88 -27.49 23.66
CA LYS A 80 26.76 -27.95 22.58
C LYS A 80 28.20 -28.17 23.09
N GLY A 81 28.68 -29.40 22.95
CA GLY A 81 30.08 -29.79 23.15
C GLY A 81 30.46 -30.14 24.60
N ALA A 82 31.73 -30.51 24.79
CA ALA A 82 32.32 -30.84 26.09
C ALA A 82 32.85 -29.58 26.79
N GLN A 83 31.96 -28.63 27.11
CA GLN A 83 32.31 -27.46 27.92
C GLN A 83 32.20 -27.84 29.41
N VAL A 84 33.03 -27.22 30.26
CA VAL A 84 32.78 -27.25 31.71
C VAL A 84 31.64 -26.27 31.94
N ILE A 85 30.45 -26.80 32.20
CA ILE A 85 29.22 -26.01 32.29
C ILE A 85 28.85 -25.87 33.76
N PRO A 86 28.79 -24.65 34.29
CA PRO A 86 28.32 -24.41 35.64
C PRO A 86 26.96 -25.06 35.90
N THR A 87 26.76 -25.57 37.11
CA THR A 87 25.48 -26.20 37.52
C THR A 87 24.31 -25.26 37.32
N VAL A 88 24.51 -23.95 37.56
CA VAL A 88 23.50 -22.91 37.35
C VAL A 88 23.03 -22.84 35.89
N VAL A 89 23.93 -22.97 34.91
CA VAL A 89 23.58 -22.97 33.48
C VAL A 89 22.82 -24.23 33.09
N THR A 90 23.19 -25.38 33.65
CA THR A 90 22.49 -26.64 33.42
C THR A 90 21.05 -26.57 33.94
N HIS A 91 20.86 -26.00 35.14
CA HIS A 91 19.55 -25.78 35.71
C HIS A 91 18.73 -24.78 34.89
N ALA A 92 19.36 -23.70 34.42
CA ALA A 92 18.72 -22.70 33.58
C ALA A 92 18.15 -23.32 32.29
N ILE A 93 18.91 -24.18 31.62
CA ILE A 93 18.46 -24.84 30.38
C ILE A 93 17.37 -25.87 30.67
N ALA A 94 17.47 -26.60 31.77
CA ALA A 94 16.40 -27.50 32.20
C ALA A 94 15.10 -26.74 32.49
N GLU A 95 15.20 -25.56 33.09
CA GLU A 95 14.07 -24.67 33.34
C GLU A 95 13.43 -24.18 32.04
N VAL A 96 14.23 -23.65 31.08
CA VAL A 96 13.73 -23.22 29.77
C VAL A 96 12.99 -24.37 29.07
N ASN A 97 13.55 -25.58 29.07
CA ASN A 97 12.91 -26.75 28.47
C ASN A 97 11.62 -27.21 29.18
N SER A 98 11.37 -26.73 30.40
CA SER A 98 10.14 -27.01 31.15
C SER A 98 8.99 -26.04 30.83
N TYR A 99 9.29 -24.91 30.16
CA TYR A 99 8.28 -23.89 29.81
C TYR A 99 7.36 -24.38 28.70
N SER A 100 6.08 -24.52 29.04
CA SER A 100 5.05 -24.90 28.08
C SER A 100 4.72 -23.77 27.09
N GLU A 101 5.01 -22.52 27.45
CA GLU A 101 4.69 -21.33 26.65
C GLU A 101 5.59 -21.14 25.43
N ILE A 102 6.76 -21.80 25.37
CA ILE A 102 7.67 -21.73 24.22
C ILE A 102 6.96 -22.19 22.93
N GLY A 103 6.05 -23.16 23.05
CA GLY A 103 5.32 -23.70 21.91
C GLY A 103 6.21 -24.49 20.95
N SER A 104 5.74 -24.63 19.71
CA SER A 104 6.36 -25.43 18.65
C SER A 104 6.42 -24.62 17.34
N GLY A 105 7.13 -25.13 16.35
CA GLY A 105 7.30 -24.51 15.03
C GLY A 105 8.21 -23.28 15.03
N PRO A 106 8.53 -22.72 13.85
CA PRO A 106 9.49 -21.62 13.70
C PRO A 106 9.18 -20.37 14.54
N GLN A 107 7.90 -20.09 14.82
CA GLN A 107 7.44 -18.99 15.67
C GLN A 107 7.93 -19.08 17.13
N SER A 108 8.28 -20.28 17.60
CA SER A 108 8.79 -20.50 18.97
C SER A 108 10.21 -19.95 19.20
N ILE A 109 10.96 -19.64 18.13
CA ILE A 109 12.36 -19.17 18.22
C ILE A 109 12.45 -17.90 19.08
N ARG A 110 11.52 -16.98 18.91
CA ARG A 110 11.48 -15.77 19.75
C ARG A 110 11.33 -16.15 21.23
N ALA A 111 10.32 -16.96 21.55
CA ALA A 111 9.98 -17.32 22.92
C ALA A 111 11.13 -18.07 23.62
N VAL A 112 11.81 -18.98 22.91
CA VAL A 112 12.94 -19.72 23.49
C VAL A 112 14.17 -18.82 23.70
N VAL A 113 14.44 -17.88 22.79
CA VAL A 113 15.56 -16.93 22.95
C VAL A 113 15.27 -15.97 24.10
N GLU A 114 14.03 -15.48 24.21
CA GLU A 114 13.60 -14.61 25.32
C GLU A 114 13.69 -15.34 26.67
N ALA A 115 13.26 -16.60 26.73
CA ALA A 115 13.38 -17.44 27.92
C ALA A 115 14.85 -17.68 28.29
N LEU A 116 15.71 -17.95 27.31
CA LEU A 116 17.16 -18.13 27.55
C LEU A 116 17.80 -16.87 28.13
N CYS A 117 17.55 -15.71 27.53
CA CYS A 117 18.08 -14.44 28.04
C CYS A 117 17.62 -14.19 29.47
N ARG A 118 16.34 -14.43 29.76
CA ARG A 118 15.77 -14.22 31.10
C ARG A 118 16.37 -15.15 32.15
N VAL A 119 16.40 -16.45 31.91
CA VAL A 119 16.86 -17.44 32.91
C VAL A 119 18.38 -17.36 33.12
N LEU A 120 19.13 -16.95 32.10
CA LEU A 120 20.57 -16.71 32.22
C LEU A 120 20.91 -15.30 32.74
N GLY A 121 19.93 -14.44 33.02
CA GLY A 121 20.17 -13.08 33.50
C GLY A 121 20.88 -12.18 32.48
N LEU A 122 20.67 -12.41 31.19
CA LEU A 122 21.17 -11.55 30.12
C LEU A 122 20.24 -10.35 29.96
N GLU A 123 20.69 -9.19 30.43
CA GLU A 123 20.00 -7.93 30.20
C GLU A 123 20.17 -7.50 28.74
N LEU A 124 19.06 -7.26 28.07
CA LEU A 124 19.01 -6.75 26.71
C LEU A 124 18.66 -5.27 26.75
N ASP A 125 19.40 -4.45 26.00
CA ASP A 125 19.04 -3.05 25.83
C ASP A 125 17.75 -2.90 24.96
N GLU A 126 17.17 -1.69 24.89
CA GLU A 126 15.95 -1.45 24.11
C GLU A 126 16.08 -1.86 22.63
N ARG A 127 17.29 -1.73 22.06
CA ARG A 127 17.56 -2.06 20.67
C ARG A 127 17.57 -3.57 20.47
N GLN A 128 18.25 -4.31 21.34
CA GLN A 128 18.28 -5.78 21.38
C GLN A 128 16.88 -6.35 21.63
N GLN A 129 16.12 -5.75 22.54
CA GLN A 129 14.73 -6.14 22.81
C GLN A 129 13.85 -5.96 21.57
N GLY A 130 14.01 -4.85 20.84
CA GLY A 130 13.31 -4.64 19.56
C GLY A 130 13.63 -5.72 18.53
N HIS A 131 14.90 -6.10 18.37
CA HIS A 131 15.31 -7.21 17.49
C HIS A 131 14.73 -8.55 17.93
N LEU A 132 14.72 -8.82 19.23
CA LEU A 132 14.13 -10.03 19.80
C LEU A 132 12.64 -10.11 19.50
N GLU A 133 11.91 -9.00 19.66
CA GLU A 133 10.47 -8.92 19.37
C GLU A 133 10.13 -9.12 17.88
N ALA A 134 11.08 -8.83 17.00
CA ALA A 134 10.97 -9.00 15.56
C ALA A 134 11.33 -10.43 15.08
N LEU A 135 11.96 -11.26 15.91
CA LEU A 135 12.30 -12.64 15.54
C LEU A 135 11.04 -13.43 15.15
N GLY A 136 11.11 -14.10 14.00
CA GLY A 136 9.99 -14.86 13.43
C GLY A 136 8.93 -13.99 12.74
N SER A 137 9.05 -12.66 12.81
CA SER A 137 8.25 -11.73 12.00
C SER A 137 9.13 -11.10 10.93
N TYR A 138 8.95 -11.56 9.70
CA TYR A 138 9.71 -11.03 8.56
C TYR A 138 9.49 -9.53 8.36
N GLU A 139 8.25 -9.06 8.50
CA GLU A 139 7.85 -7.65 8.42
C GLU A 139 8.62 -6.80 9.44
N LYS A 140 8.61 -7.20 10.73
CA LYS A 140 9.32 -6.47 11.78
C LYS A 140 10.84 -6.50 11.60
N SER A 141 11.38 -7.65 11.17
CA SER A 141 12.83 -7.82 10.96
C SER A 141 13.35 -6.96 9.81
N ALA A 142 12.57 -6.86 8.73
CA ALA A 142 12.85 -5.97 7.61
C ALA A 142 12.72 -4.48 8.02
N GLY A 143 11.67 -4.12 8.75
CA GLY A 143 11.46 -2.76 9.25
C GLY A 143 12.58 -2.26 10.18
N LEU A 144 13.08 -3.12 11.08
CA LEU A 144 14.23 -2.78 11.95
C LEU A 144 15.50 -2.52 11.15
N ARG A 145 15.80 -3.37 10.15
CA ARG A 145 16.98 -3.18 9.29
C ARG A 145 16.96 -1.79 8.65
N ILE A 146 15.83 -1.43 8.04
CA ILE A 146 15.74 -0.16 7.33
C ILE A 146 15.82 1.01 8.32
N ARG A 147 15.19 0.90 9.50
CA ARG A 147 15.31 1.93 10.56
C ARG A 147 16.74 2.10 11.07
N GLU A 148 17.52 1.03 11.19
CA GLU A 148 18.92 1.11 11.63
C GLU A 148 19.81 1.76 10.58
N ASP A 149 19.62 1.41 9.30
CA ASP A 149 20.32 2.05 8.18
C ASP A 149 19.95 3.56 8.07
N LEU A 150 18.76 3.95 8.52
CA LEU A 150 18.28 5.34 8.50
C LEU A 150 18.67 6.16 9.75
N LYS A 151 18.73 5.57 10.94
CA LYS A 151 19.04 6.27 12.20
C LYS A 151 20.47 6.86 12.28
N SER A 152 21.34 6.56 11.32
CA SER A 152 22.64 7.25 11.20
C SER A 152 22.56 8.66 10.60
N GLY A 153 21.40 9.07 10.07
CA GLY A 153 21.10 10.44 9.61
C GLY A 153 20.00 11.10 10.43
N SER A 154 19.94 12.43 10.46
CA SER A 154 18.89 13.19 11.14
C SER A 154 17.53 12.94 10.47
N GLY A 155 16.85 11.89 10.95
CA GLY A 155 15.75 11.16 10.31
C GLY A 155 14.40 11.87 10.19
N ASP A 156 14.37 13.10 9.68
CA ASP A 156 13.13 13.85 9.42
C ASP A 156 12.97 14.26 7.95
N SER A 157 13.84 13.79 7.05
CA SER A 157 13.68 14.14 5.64
C SER A 157 12.64 13.25 4.98
N GLU A 158 11.70 13.88 4.28
CA GLU A 158 10.70 13.23 3.42
C GLU A 158 11.33 12.19 2.46
N LEU A 159 12.59 12.39 2.06
CA LEU A 159 13.35 11.47 1.22
C LEU A 159 13.69 10.14 1.92
N GLU A 160 13.95 10.14 3.23
CA GLU A 160 14.21 8.92 4.00
C GLU A 160 12.95 8.05 4.08
N GLN A 161 11.77 8.66 4.17
CA GLN A 161 10.50 7.93 4.14
C GLN A 161 10.25 7.30 2.75
N GLU A 162 10.61 8.00 1.67
CA GLU A 162 10.53 7.47 0.31
C GLU A 162 11.53 6.31 0.09
N LEU A 163 12.76 6.43 0.61
CA LEU A 163 13.75 5.34 0.64
C LEU A 163 13.21 4.09 1.38
N LEU A 164 12.59 4.31 2.54
CA LEU A 164 11.97 3.25 3.32
C LEU A 164 10.85 2.55 2.54
N ALA A 165 10.01 3.31 1.82
CA ALA A 165 8.98 2.74 0.95
C ALA A 165 9.59 1.87 -0.17
N VAL A 166 10.68 2.31 -0.79
CA VAL A 166 11.41 1.53 -1.83
C VAL A 166 11.99 0.23 -1.28
N GLU A 167 12.64 0.28 -0.12
CA GLU A 167 13.21 -0.93 0.50
C GLU A 167 12.11 -1.89 0.96
N THR A 168 10.96 -1.37 1.40
CA THR A 168 9.79 -2.19 1.74
C THR A 168 9.25 -2.92 0.51
N LEU A 169 9.12 -2.24 -0.64
CA LEU A 169 8.73 -2.88 -1.91
C LEU A 169 9.71 -4.01 -2.31
N LYS A 170 11.01 -3.82 -2.10
CA LYS A 170 12.04 -4.83 -2.35
C LYS A 170 11.89 -6.06 -1.47
N VAL A 171 11.57 -5.85 -0.20
CA VAL A 171 11.31 -6.91 0.77
C VAL A 171 10.05 -7.70 0.35
N GLN A 172 8.97 -7.01 0.02
CA GLN A 172 7.73 -7.62 -0.48
C GLN A 172 7.94 -8.44 -1.76
N LEU A 173 8.77 -7.96 -2.69
CA LEU A 173 9.13 -8.72 -3.89
C LEU A 173 9.88 -10.01 -3.59
N GLY A 174 10.83 -9.97 -2.65
CA GLY A 174 11.55 -11.17 -2.22
C GLY A 174 10.61 -12.23 -1.67
N LEU A 175 9.55 -11.83 -0.94
CA LEU A 175 8.50 -12.74 -0.47
C LEU A 175 7.75 -13.41 -1.63
N ILE A 176 7.31 -12.61 -2.61
CA ILE A 176 6.57 -13.12 -3.77
C ILE A 176 7.44 -14.09 -4.57
N GLU A 177 8.71 -13.76 -4.80
CA GLU A 177 9.66 -14.63 -5.51
C GLU A 177 9.88 -15.97 -4.79
N GLN A 178 10.02 -15.94 -3.46
CA GLN A 178 10.14 -17.16 -2.64
C GLN A 178 8.86 -18.00 -2.70
N GLN A 179 7.69 -17.37 -2.69
CA GLN A 179 6.41 -18.06 -2.85
C GLN A 179 6.25 -18.71 -4.23
N ILE A 180 6.70 -18.03 -5.30
CA ILE A 180 6.74 -18.60 -6.66
C ILE A 180 7.57 -19.88 -6.68
N VAL A 181 8.83 -19.81 -6.18
CA VAL A 181 9.73 -20.97 -6.15
C VAL A 181 9.12 -22.14 -5.37
N HIS A 182 8.49 -21.86 -4.23
CA HIS A 182 7.83 -22.89 -3.44
C HIS A 182 6.64 -23.53 -4.19
N LEU A 183 5.77 -22.74 -4.81
CA LEU A 183 4.61 -23.24 -5.53
C LEU A 183 5.00 -24.03 -6.79
N GLU A 184 6.06 -23.61 -7.48
CA GLU A 184 6.64 -24.36 -8.59
C GLU A 184 7.19 -25.72 -8.14
N HIS A 185 7.87 -25.77 -6.98
CA HIS A 185 8.34 -27.03 -6.41
C HIS A 185 7.16 -27.96 -6.03
N ARG A 186 6.07 -27.40 -5.48
CA ARG A 186 4.84 -28.14 -5.21
C ARG A 186 4.16 -28.63 -6.50
N GLN A 187 4.11 -27.81 -7.53
CA GLN A 187 3.57 -28.17 -8.84
C GLN A 187 4.36 -29.34 -9.45
N ALA A 188 5.68 -29.33 -9.33
CA ALA A 188 6.53 -30.45 -9.78
C ALA A 188 6.31 -31.74 -8.98
N SER A 189 5.85 -31.64 -7.73
CA SER A 189 5.68 -32.77 -6.81
C SER A 189 4.25 -33.31 -6.72
N ALA A 190 3.23 -32.55 -7.15
CA ALA A 190 1.81 -32.89 -6.98
C ALA A 190 1.09 -33.07 -8.34
N VAL A 191 0.77 -34.32 -8.69
CA VAL A 191 0.13 -34.69 -9.97
C VAL A 191 -1.33 -34.21 -10.09
N CYS A 192 -2.04 -33.99 -8.97
CA CYS A 192 -3.50 -33.82 -8.97
C CYS A 192 -4.01 -32.36 -8.81
N VAL A 193 -3.15 -31.36 -8.60
CA VAL A 193 -3.58 -29.95 -8.30
C VAL A 193 -3.02 -28.95 -9.31
N ALA A 194 -2.57 -29.42 -10.49
CA ALA A 194 -1.78 -28.63 -11.42
C ALA A 194 -2.47 -27.34 -11.94
N PRO A 195 -3.76 -27.31 -12.35
CA PRO A 195 -4.34 -26.13 -13.01
C PRO A 195 -4.57 -24.93 -12.09
N GLU A 196 -4.96 -25.16 -10.83
CA GLU A 196 -5.16 -24.08 -9.86
C GLU A 196 -3.83 -23.51 -9.40
N LEU A 197 -2.84 -24.38 -9.13
CA LEU A 197 -1.47 -23.97 -8.81
C LEU A 197 -0.82 -23.20 -9.97
N GLU A 198 -1.03 -23.62 -11.22
CA GLU A 198 -0.48 -22.93 -12.39
C GLU A 198 -1.06 -21.51 -12.53
N ARG A 199 -2.37 -21.34 -12.35
CA ARG A 199 -3.01 -20.02 -12.35
C ARG A 199 -2.48 -19.14 -11.21
N GLU A 200 -2.26 -19.72 -10.04
CA GLU A 200 -1.72 -19.02 -8.88
C GLU A 200 -0.26 -18.58 -9.10
N VAL A 201 0.58 -19.47 -9.61
CA VAL A 201 1.98 -19.16 -9.98
C VAL A 201 2.01 -18.06 -11.04
N GLU A 202 1.18 -18.15 -12.08
CA GLU A 202 1.12 -17.13 -13.12
C GLU A 202 0.63 -15.78 -12.58
N ARG A 203 -0.33 -15.79 -11.65
CA ARG A 203 -0.75 -14.58 -10.93
C ARG A 203 0.41 -13.97 -10.14
N LEU A 204 1.14 -14.77 -9.37
CA LEU A 204 2.27 -14.29 -8.56
C LEU A 204 3.43 -13.81 -9.43
N ARG A 205 3.72 -14.47 -10.55
CA ARG A 205 4.74 -14.02 -11.52
C ARG A 205 4.39 -12.66 -12.10
N ARG A 206 3.13 -12.43 -12.46
CA ARG A 206 2.66 -11.11 -12.90
C ARG A 206 2.83 -10.06 -11.80
N SER A 207 2.38 -10.35 -10.58
CA SER A 207 2.56 -9.45 -9.43
C SER A 207 4.04 -9.17 -9.10
N SER A 208 4.91 -10.18 -9.21
CA SER A 208 6.36 -10.05 -9.03
C SER A 208 6.96 -9.15 -10.11
N ALA A 209 6.61 -9.35 -11.38
CA ALA A 209 7.09 -8.53 -12.48
C ALA A 209 6.63 -7.07 -12.37
N GLU A 210 5.36 -6.85 -11.98
CA GLU A 210 4.80 -5.52 -11.73
C GLU A 210 5.52 -4.82 -10.57
N GLY A 211 5.64 -5.47 -9.42
CA GLY A 211 6.33 -4.88 -8.28
C GLY A 211 7.83 -4.65 -8.56
N ALA A 212 8.50 -5.53 -9.32
CA ALA A 212 9.90 -5.35 -9.70
C ALA A 212 10.09 -4.11 -10.58
N ALA A 213 9.16 -3.87 -11.51
CA ALA A 213 9.13 -2.67 -12.32
C ALA A 213 8.85 -1.42 -11.45
N GLU A 214 7.93 -1.50 -10.49
CA GLU A 214 7.62 -0.42 -9.57
C GLU A 214 8.82 -0.07 -8.70
N ARG A 215 9.44 -1.07 -8.06
CA ARG A 215 10.66 -0.91 -7.26
C ARG A 215 11.76 -0.26 -8.08
N ALA A 216 12.00 -0.71 -9.31
CA ALA A 216 13.04 -0.12 -10.16
C ALA A 216 12.77 1.37 -10.43
N ALA A 217 11.51 1.74 -10.71
CA ALA A 217 11.12 3.12 -10.93
C ALA A 217 11.21 3.98 -9.67
N ALA A 218 10.77 3.45 -8.53
CA ALA A 218 10.82 4.12 -7.24
C ALA A 218 12.28 4.30 -6.77
N SER A 219 13.13 3.29 -6.94
CA SER A 219 14.58 3.38 -6.69
C SER A 219 15.23 4.46 -7.54
N ALA A 220 14.90 4.53 -8.83
CA ALA A 220 15.44 5.55 -9.73
C ALA A 220 14.98 6.96 -9.33
N ALA A 221 13.71 7.11 -8.92
CA ALA A 221 13.18 8.39 -8.45
C ALA A 221 13.88 8.88 -7.19
N VAL A 222 14.09 7.98 -6.23
CA VAL A 222 14.80 8.29 -4.99
C VAL A 222 16.27 8.64 -5.23
N GLN A 223 16.97 7.90 -6.11
CA GLN A 223 18.33 8.24 -6.52
C GLN A 223 18.41 9.62 -7.18
N ALA A 224 17.45 9.96 -8.05
CA ALA A 224 17.37 11.28 -8.65
C ALA A 224 17.16 12.39 -7.59
N ALA A 225 16.32 12.14 -6.57
CA ALA A 225 16.08 13.09 -5.49
C ALA A 225 17.34 13.30 -4.63
N MET A 226 18.08 12.23 -4.33
CA MET A 226 19.37 12.33 -3.63
C MET A 226 20.38 13.17 -4.42
N LEU A 227 20.46 12.99 -5.74
CA LEU A 227 21.35 13.77 -6.60
C LEU A 227 20.98 15.24 -6.62
N GLU A 228 19.68 15.56 -6.74
CA GLU A 228 19.19 16.94 -6.74
C GLU A 228 19.49 17.67 -5.42
N LEU A 229 19.39 16.99 -4.27
CA LEU A 229 19.78 17.57 -2.98
C LEU A 229 21.29 17.89 -2.89
N THR A 230 22.13 17.15 -3.62
CA THR A 230 23.58 17.36 -3.63
C THR A 230 24.05 18.33 -4.73
N ASP A 231 23.21 18.59 -5.73
CA ASP A 231 23.56 19.44 -6.86
C ASP A 231 23.36 20.93 -6.52
N THR A 232 24.44 21.60 -6.15
CA THR A 232 24.45 23.04 -5.86
C THR A 232 24.44 23.91 -7.13
N SER A 233 24.54 23.31 -8.32
CA SER A 233 24.70 24.07 -9.58
C SER A 233 23.41 24.71 -10.10
N GLY A 234 22.26 24.48 -9.45
CA GLY A 234 20.98 25.07 -9.82
C GLY A 234 20.43 24.56 -11.17
N GLY A 235 21.03 23.52 -11.74
CA GLY A 235 20.51 22.84 -12.92
C GLY A 235 19.23 22.09 -12.57
N GLN A 236 18.06 22.72 -12.75
CA GLN A 236 16.77 22.08 -12.49
C GLN A 236 16.71 20.71 -13.19
N GLY A 237 16.56 19.67 -12.36
CA GLY A 237 16.82 18.26 -12.67
C GLY A 237 15.96 17.71 -13.80
N ARG A 238 16.49 17.76 -15.02
CA ARG A 238 15.95 16.95 -16.11
C ARG A 238 16.32 15.50 -15.90
N VAL A 239 15.31 14.70 -15.62
CA VAL A 239 15.48 13.27 -15.40
C VAL A 239 15.19 12.53 -16.70
N PRO A 240 16.13 11.71 -17.24
CA PRO A 240 15.89 10.93 -18.44
C PRO A 240 14.94 9.76 -18.13
N VAL A 241 13.65 9.98 -18.35
CA VAL A 241 12.61 8.99 -18.09
C VAL A 241 12.53 7.97 -19.23
N LYS A 242 12.36 6.68 -18.89
CA LYS A 242 12.12 5.59 -19.86
C LYS A 242 10.78 4.93 -19.57
N VAL A 243 9.95 4.81 -20.60
CA VAL A 243 8.63 4.17 -20.53
C VAL A 243 8.63 2.97 -21.48
N ARG A 244 8.18 1.81 -21.02
CA ARG A 244 8.00 0.62 -21.86
C ARG A 244 6.51 0.37 -22.03
N LEU A 245 6.02 0.41 -23.26
CA LEU A 245 4.63 0.14 -23.60
C LEU A 245 4.56 -1.04 -24.58
N SER A 246 3.46 -1.79 -24.55
CA SER A 246 3.17 -2.81 -25.55
C SER A 246 2.40 -2.20 -26.74
N ASN A 247 2.40 -2.89 -27.89
CA ASN A 247 1.62 -2.50 -29.06
C ASN A 247 0.13 -2.90 -28.98
N ALA A 248 -0.33 -3.43 -27.84
CA ALA A 248 -1.73 -3.83 -27.69
C ALA A 248 -2.68 -2.62 -27.77
N PRO A 249 -3.93 -2.80 -28.27
CA PRO A 249 -4.91 -1.74 -28.34
C PRO A 249 -5.17 -1.11 -26.97
N SER A 250 -5.13 0.23 -26.89
CA SER A 250 -5.49 1.00 -25.71
C SER A 250 -6.38 2.16 -26.14
N GLN A 251 -7.33 2.56 -25.28
CA GLN A 251 -8.21 3.70 -25.57
C GLN A 251 -7.38 4.99 -25.66
N SER A 252 -6.48 5.20 -24.72
CA SER A 252 -5.61 6.37 -24.70
C SER A 252 -4.63 6.41 -25.86
N MET A 253 -4.12 5.26 -26.28
CA MET A 253 -3.18 5.17 -27.41
C MET A 253 -3.88 5.26 -28.78
N ARG A 254 -5.20 5.42 -28.86
CA ARG A 254 -5.86 5.58 -30.15
C ARG A 254 -5.36 6.85 -30.85
N GLY A 255 -4.89 6.69 -32.10
CA GLY A 255 -4.28 7.77 -32.87
C GLY A 255 -2.85 8.12 -32.46
N HIS A 256 -2.27 7.33 -31.54
CA HIS A 256 -0.90 7.44 -31.07
C HIS A 256 -0.23 6.06 -31.20
N GLY A 257 0.79 5.94 -32.07
CA GLY A 257 1.67 4.78 -32.02
C GLY A 257 2.37 4.66 -30.65
N VAL A 258 2.91 3.49 -30.33
CA VAL A 258 3.65 3.25 -29.06
C VAL A 258 4.77 4.26 -28.88
N GLU A 259 5.53 4.53 -29.93
CA GLU A 259 6.67 5.44 -29.91
C GLU A 259 6.20 6.86 -29.59
N LYS A 260 5.07 7.28 -30.16
CA LYS A 260 4.52 8.60 -29.90
C LYS A 260 3.99 8.73 -28.47
N ALA A 261 3.32 7.70 -27.96
CA ALA A 261 2.85 7.67 -26.58
C ALA A 261 4.02 7.75 -25.58
N GLN A 262 5.10 7.00 -25.82
CA GLN A 262 6.33 7.08 -25.03
C GLN A 262 6.96 8.47 -25.07
N GLU A 263 7.10 9.06 -26.26
CA GLU A 263 7.64 10.41 -26.44
C GLU A 263 6.82 11.45 -25.65
N LEU A 264 5.49 11.37 -25.71
CA LEU A 264 4.60 12.30 -25.01
C LEU A 264 4.74 12.19 -23.49
N ILE A 265 4.81 10.96 -22.94
CA ILE A 265 4.99 10.75 -21.50
C ILE A 265 6.38 11.25 -21.06
N CYS A 266 7.45 10.86 -21.76
CA CYS A 266 8.81 11.30 -21.43
C CYS A 266 8.93 12.83 -21.49
N LYS A 267 8.37 13.47 -22.52
CA LYS A 267 8.38 14.93 -22.67
C LYS A 267 7.59 15.63 -21.57
N ALA A 268 6.45 15.08 -21.15
CA ALA A 268 5.67 15.65 -20.06
C ALA A 268 6.45 15.56 -18.74
N LEU A 269 7.14 14.45 -18.47
CA LEU A 269 7.77 14.17 -17.18
C LEU A 269 9.21 14.69 -17.03
N GLN A 270 9.83 15.16 -18.12
CA GLN A 270 11.23 15.61 -18.10
C GLN A 270 11.49 16.75 -17.10
N SER A 271 10.47 17.50 -16.70
CA SER A 271 10.56 18.62 -15.75
C SER A 271 9.86 18.34 -14.43
N SER A 272 9.50 17.08 -14.14
CA SER A 272 8.81 16.70 -12.90
C SER A 272 9.76 16.46 -11.73
N GLY A 273 10.99 16.97 -11.83
CA GLY A 273 12.05 16.72 -10.86
C GLY A 273 12.32 15.21 -10.70
N PRO A 274 12.65 14.75 -9.49
CA PRO A 274 13.13 13.40 -9.28
C PRO A 274 12.02 12.35 -9.41
N TRP A 275 10.77 12.75 -9.18
CA TRP A 275 9.59 11.89 -9.22
C TRP A 275 9.15 11.51 -10.64
N GLY A 276 9.75 12.12 -11.67
CA GLY A 276 9.44 11.83 -13.08
C GLY A 276 9.58 10.35 -13.43
N HIS A 277 10.56 9.63 -12.86
CA HIS A 277 10.72 8.19 -13.08
C HIS A 277 9.54 7.37 -12.58
N TYR A 278 9.10 7.64 -11.34
CA TYR A 278 8.00 6.90 -10.72
C TYR A 278 6.68 7.22 -11.42
N ALA A 279 6.43 8.50 -11.72
CA ALA A 279 5.23 8.90 -12.45
C ALA A 279 5.14 8.26 -13.85
N ALA A 280 6.27 8.07 -14.55
CA ALA A 280 6.29 7.36 -15.82
C ALA A 280 5.92 5.89 -15.70
N HIS A 281 6.41 5.23 -14.65
CA HIS A 281 5.99 3.87 -14.34
C HIS A 281 4.48 3.82 -14.13
N GLN A 282 3.91 4.77 -13.37
CA GLN A 282 2.46 4.81 -13.17
C GLN A 282 1.67 4.98 -14.48
N PHE A 283 2.11 5.85 -15.39
CA PHE A 283 1.48 5.96 -16.71
C PHE A 283 1.62 4.68 -17.55
N ALA A 284 2.77 4.01 -17.50
CA ALA A 284 2.96 2.72 -18.17
C ALA A 284 1.97 1.67 -17.62
N THR A 285 1.82 1.61 -16.30
CA THR A 285 0.90 0.69 -15.61
C THR A 285 -0.57 1.01 -15.95
N MET A 286 -0.95 2.29 -16.00
CA MET A 286 -2.29 2.70 -16.45
C MET A 286 -2.57 2.24 -17.88
N LEU A 287 -1.63 2.42 -18.80
CA LEU A 287 -1.77 2.00 -20.20
C LEU A 287 -1.79 0.47 -20.34
N SER A 288 -0.97 -0.24 -19.59
CA SER A 288 -0.99 -1.71 -19.55
C SER A 288 -2.36 -2.25 -19.12
N ARG A 289 -2.97 -1.64 -18.10
CA ARG A 289 -4.33 -1.98 -17.65
C ARG A 289 -5.40 -1.62 -18.68
N GLU A 290 -5.24 -0.51 -19.40
CA GLU A 290 -6.13 -0.22 -20.52
C GLU A 290 -6.05 -1.31 -21.60
N GLN A 291 -4.85 -1.79 -21.90
CA GLN A 291 -4.62 -2.83 -22.89
C GLN A 291 -5.24 -4.17 -22.47
N GLU A 292 -5.12 -4.53 -21.19
CA GLU A 292 -5.76 -5.71 -20.61
C GLU A 292 -7.29 -5.66 -20.73
N LEU A 293 -7.89 -4.47 -20.59
CA LEU A 293 -9.35 -4.30 -20.46
C LEU A 293 -10.05 -3.70 -21.68
N HIS A 294 -9.33 -3.37 -22.76
CA HIS A 294 -9.81 -2.59 -23.93
C HIS A 294 -11.08 -3.15 -24.59
N GLY A 295 -11.24 -4.47 -24.59
CA GLY A 295 -12.36 -5.16 -25.25
C GLY A 295 -13.68 -5.12 -24.47
N GLU A 296 -13.62 -5.01 -23.14
CA GLU A 296 -14.79 -5.17 -22.28
C GLU A 296 -15.18 -3.87 -21.55
N PHE A 297 -14.22 -2.98 -21.35
CA PHE A 297 -14.40 -1.77 -20.55
C PHE A 297 -14.03 -0.51 -21.32
N VAL A 298 -14.64 0.60 -20.91
CA VAL A 298 -14.28 1.97 -21.31
C VAL A 298 -13.52 2.62 -20.15
N CYS A 299 -12.38 3.22 -20.43
CA CYS A 299 -11.49 3.81 -19.44
C CYS A 299 -11.76 5.30 -19.24
N PHE A 300 -11.70 5.78 -18.01
CA PHE A 300 -11.78 7.20 -17.64
C PHE A 300 -10.75 7.53 -16.57
N TYR A 301 -10.34 8.79 -16.51
CA TYR A 301 -9.33 9.30 -15.59
C TYR A 301 -9.88 10.45 -14.75
N HIS A 302 -9.88 10.31 -13.44
CA HIS A 302 -10.26 11.36 -12.50
C HIS A 302 -9.04 11.82 -11.71
N SER A 303 -8.56 13.03 -12.01
CA SER A 303 -7.47 13.69 -11.28
C SER A 303 -7.99 14.32 -9.99
N TYR A 304 -7.26 14.18 -8.89
CA TYR A 304 -7.58 14.83 -7.62
C TYR A 304 -6.33 15.02 -6.73
N SER A 305 -6.42 15.94 -5.77
CA SER A 305 -5.40 16.16 -4.74
C SER A 305 -6.01 16.35 -3.36
N PHE A 306 -6.61 17.51 -3.05
CA PHE A 306 -7.21 17.75 -1.72
C PHE A 306 -8.39 16.81 -1.40
N ALA A 307 -9.07 16.26 -2.41
CA ALA A 307 -10.13 15.27 -2.21
C ALA A 307 -9.62 13.92 -1.70
N ALA A 308 -8.30 13.66 -1.71
CA ALA A 308 -7.73 12.35 -1.37
C ALA A 308 -8.14 11.88 0.03
N LEU A 309 -8.07 12.74 1.04
CA LEU A 309 -8.47 12.39 2.41
C LEU A 309 -9.95 11.99 2.47
N LEU A 310 -10.84 12.80 1.89
CA LEU A 310 -12.27 12.49 1.83
C LEU A 310 -12.55 11.17 1.08
N TYR A 311 -11.80 10.86 0.04
CA TYR A 311 -11.98 9.62 -0.74
C TYR A 311 -11.48 8.38 0.03
N GLU A 312 -10.38 8.51 0.79
CA GLU A 312 -9.89 7.43 1.65
C GLU A 312 -10.82 7.18 2.84
N VAL A 313 -11.39 8.23 3.44
CA VAL A 313 -12.39 8.10 4.51
C VAL A 313 -13.63 7.36 4.00
N GLN A 314 -14.14 7.74 2.83
CA GLN A 314 -15.24 7.04 2.19
C GLN A 314 -14.85 5.59 1.86
N ALA A 315 -13.61 5.32 1.45
CA ALA A 315 -13.13 3.98 1.21
C ALA A 315 -13.07 3.13 2.50
N GLU A 316 -12.61 3.66 3.63
CA GLU A 316 -12.61 2.92 4.90
C GLU A 316 -14.03 2.54 5.34
N VAL A 317 -14.96 3.50 5.25
CA VAL A 317 -16.37 3.24 5.57
C VAL A 317 -16.91 2.18 4.61
N ALA A 318 -16.64 2.28 3.31
CA ALA A 318 -17.06 1.29 2.32
C ALA A 318 -16.46 -0.10 2.59
N ARG A 319 -15.16 -0.20 2.90
CA ARG A 319 -14.49 -1.46 3.24
C ARG A 319 -15.16 -2.14 4.42
N ARG A 320 -15.44 -1.39 5.48
CA ARG A 320 -16.11 -1.96 6.66
C ARG A 320 -17.56 -2.36 6.36
N LEU A 321 -18.28 -1.55 5.58
CA LEU A 321 -19.68 -1.79 5.29
C LEU A 321 -19.92 -2.83 4.21
N LEU A 322 -19.00 -3.05 3.28
CA LEU A 322 -19.20 -3.91 2.11
C LEU A 322 -18.16 -5.03 2.01
N ASP A 323 -17.31 -5.19 3.01
CA ASP A 323 -16.24 -6.18 3.07
C ASP A 323 -15.28 -6.08 1.87
N LEU A 324 -14.93 -4.84 1.50
CA LEU A 324 -13.99 -4.59 0.40
C LEU A 324 -12.55 -4.89 0.87
N PRO A 325 -11.66 -5.33 -0.06
CA PRO A 325 -10.26 -5.58 0.24
C PRO A 325 -9.53 -4.39 0.87
N ALA A 326 -8.51 -4.66 1.68
CA ALA A 326 -7.72 -3.64 2.38
C ALA A 326 -6.99 -2.67 1.42
N ASP A 327 -6.65 -3.14 0.24
CA ASP A 327 -5.95 -2.41 -0.83
C ASP A 327 -6.90 -1.77 -1.84
N SER A 328 -8.22 -1.75 -1.58
CA SER A 328 -9.20 -1.15 -2.48
C SER A 328 -8.84 0.29 -2.85
N ALA A 329 -9.13 0.68 -4.08
CA ALA A 329 -9.00 2.07 -4.52
C ALA A 329 -9.85 3.02 -3.64
N PRO A 330 -9.47 4.30 -3.52
CA PRO A 330 -10.29 5.31 -2.86
C PRO A 330 -11.68 5.41 -3.49
N VAL A 331 -12.69 5.74 -2.68
CA VAL A 331 -14.09 5.78 -3.13
C VAL A 331 -14.54 7.24 -3.20
N PRO A 332 -14.70 7.81 -4.41
CA PRO A 332 -15.03 9.23 -4.54
C PRO A 332 -16.38 9.60 -3.93
N ARG A 333 -17.36 8.72 -4.04
CA ARG A 333 -18.75 8.91 -3.60
C ARG A 333 -19.29 7.63 -2.99
N LEU A 334 -19.74 7.68 -1.74
CA LEU A 334 -20.35 6.55 -1.03
C LEU A 334 -21.81 6.83 -0.62
N ALA A 335 -22.16 8.08 -0.34
CA ALA A 335 -23.51 8.44 0.08
C ALA A 335 -24.42 8.65 -1.13
N ALA A 336 -25.50 7.87 -1.27
CA ALA A 336 -26.52 8.19 -2.27
C ALA A 336 -27.31 9.43 -1.84
N VAL A 337 -27.76 10.26 -2.79
CA VAL A 337 -28.52 11.47 -2.44
C VAL A 337 -29.92 11.13 -1.91
N SER A 338 -30.57 12.07 -1.21
CA SER A 338 -31.97 11.98 -0.81
C SER A 338 -32.88 11.68 -2.01
N GLU A 339 -34.06 11.09 -1.76
CA GLU A 339 -35.02 10.80 -2.84
C GLU A 339 -35.43 12.13 -3.49
N GLY A 340 -35.34 12.20 -4.83
CA GLY A 340 -35.61 13.43 -5.61
C GLY A 340 -34.35 14.13 -6.15
N ALA A 341 -33.17 13.85 -5.60
CA ALA A 341 -31.90 14.27 -6.20
C ALA A 341 -31.43 13.26 -7.25
N MET A 342 -30.53 13.68 -8.13
CA MET A 342 -30.18 13.03 -9.40
C MET A 342 -29.96 11.51 -9.35
N THR A 343 -31.03 10.76 -9.59
CA THR A 343 -31.01 9.29 -9.56
C THR A 343 -30.61 8.65 -10.89
N ASN A 344 -30.52 9.43 -11.97
CA ASN A 344 -30.24 8.94 -13.31
C ASN A 344 -29.42 9.96 -14.12
N LEU A 345 -28.83 9.47 -15.20
CA LEU A 345 -27.94 10.24 -16.08
C LEU A 345 -28.64 11.45 -16.71
N GLY A 346 -29.93 11.35 -16.99
CA GLY A 346 -30.73 12.44 -17.54
C GLY A 346 -30.82 13.62 -16.57
N SER A 347 -31.03 13.37 -15.28
CA SER A 347 -31.01 14.41 -14.24
C SER A 347 -29.62 15.03 -14.09
N LEU A 348 -28.55 14.24 -14.17
CA LEU A 348 -27.17 14.76 -14.16
C LEU A 348 -26.88 15.67 -15.36
N LYS A 349 -27.27 15.24 -16.57
CA LYS A 349 -27.15 16.05 -17.79
C LYS A 349 -27.90 17.38 -17.72
N LYS A 350 -29.05 17.42 -17.04
CA LYS A 350 -29.85 18.65 -16.88
C LYS A 350 -29.17 19.71 -16.00
N LEU A 351 -28.26 19.31 -15.10
CA LEU A 351 -27.40 20.26 -14.39
C LEU A 351 -26.27 20.82 -15.27
N GLY A 352 -26.14 20.33 -16.51
CA GLY A 352 -25.04 20.58 -17.43
C GLY A 352 -24.51 22.02 -17.42
N GLY A 353 -23.17 22.14 -17.36
CA GLY A 353 -22.50 23.43 -17.22
C GLY A 353 -22.25 23.86 -15.76
N ARG A 354 -22.52 22.98 -14.78
CA ARG A 354 -22.37 23.27 -13.35
C ARG A 354 -21.80 22.08 -12.58
N ASP A 355 -20.57 21.66 -12.91
CA ASP A 355 -19.86 20.64 -12.11
C ASP A 355 -19.62 21.08 -10.63
N HIS A 356 -19.82 22.37 -10.35
CA HIS A 356 -19.76 22.94 -9.01
C HIS A 356 -21.09 22.87 -8.25
N ASP A 357 -22.18 22.48 -8.91
CA ASP A 357 -23.49 22.32 -8.27
C ASP A 357 -23.41 21.28 -7.14
N PRO A 358 -23.95 21.54 -5.93
CA PRO A 358 -23.93 20.57 -4.83
C PRO A 358 -24.55 19.23 -5.19
N GLY A 359 -25.59 19.23 -6.03
CA GLY A 359 -26.18 18.04 -6.60
C GLY A 359 -25.15 17.27 -7.43
N PHE A 360 -24.50 17.93 -8.40
CA PHE A 360 -23.40 17.32 -9.18
C PHE A 360 -22.35 16.75 -8.26
N ARG A 361 -21.85 17.50 -7.28
CA ARG A 361 -20.80 17.04 -6.37
C ARG A 361 -21.20 15.84 -5.52
N ALA A 362 -22.49 15.63 -5.26
CA ALA A 362 -22.95 14.49 -4.48
C ALA A 362 -22.78 13.14 -5.19
N LEU A 363 -22.87 13.06 -6.53
CA LEU A 363 -22.76 11.80 -7.28
C LEU A 363 -21.94 11.89 -8.58
N GLY A 364 -21.82 13.07 -9.15
CA GLY A 364 -21.07 13.36 -10.36
C GLY A 364 -19.56 13.31 -10.15
N LEU A 365 -18.86 12.75 -11.13
CA LEU A 365 -17.40 12.86 -11.27
C LEU A 365 -17.05 13.42 -12.64
N SER A 366 -16.09 14.34 -12.63
CA SER A 366 -15.47 14.88 -13.84
C SER A 366 -14.27 14.03 -14.22
N CYS A 367 -14.26 13.50 -15.43
CA CYS A 367 -13.20 12.58 -15.88
C CYS A 367 -12.73 12.91 -17.29
N SER A 368 -11.47 12.60 -17.56
CA SER A 368 -10.87 12.66 -18.89
C SER A 368 -11.00 11.29 -19.58
N CYS A 369 -11.22 11.29 -20.90
CA CYS A 369 -11.40 10.04 -21.65
C CYS A 369 -10.07 9.36 -22.03
N SER A 370 -8.93 9.97 -21.73
CA SER A 370 -7.61 9.42 -22.05
C SER A 370 -6.53 10.10 -21.19
N ILE A 371 -5.41 9.41 -20.96
CA ILE A 371 -4.17 10.02 -20.44
C ILE A 371 -3.71 11.21 -21.33
N PHE A 372 -3.91 11.10 -22.64
CA PHE A 372 -3.55 12.11 -23.63
C PHE A 372 -4.72 13.03 -24.01
N ALA A 373 -5.73 13.15 -23.15
CA ALA A 373 -6.87 14.04 -23.35
C ALA A 373 -6.50 15.52 -23.10
N TYR A 374 -5.70 16.10 -24.00
CA TYR A 374 -5.26 17.49 -23.92
C TYR A 374 -6.40 18.50 -24.04
N GLY A 375 -7.54 18.11 -24.64
CA GLY A 375 -8.74 18.91 -24.70
C GLY A 375 -9.58 18.90 -23.42
N SER A 376 -9.20 18.14 -22.39
CA SER A 376 -9.85 18.19 -21.08
C SER A 376 -9.43 19.43 -20.29
N GLU A 377 -10.32 19.89 -19.43
CA GLU A 377 -10.05 20.93 -18.42
C GLU A 377 -8.96 20.50 -17.43
N ALA A 378 -8.85 19.19 -17.16
CA ALA A 378 -7.87 18.60 -16.27
C ALA A 378 -7.08 17.49 -17.00
N PRO A 379 -6.17 17.83 -17.94
CA PRO A 379 -5.40 16.85 -18.70
C PRO A 379 -4.61 15.92 -17.75
N PRO A 380 -4.78 14.60 -17.83
CA PRO A 380 -4.20 13.70 -16.82
C PRO A 380 -2.68 13.79 -16.67
N LEU A 381 -1.93 13.91 -17.77
CA LEU A 381 -0.47 14.08 -17.72
C LEU A 381 -0.05 15.28 -16.87
N THR A 382 -0.67 16.43 -17.09
CA THR A 382 -0.35 17.68 -16.39
C THR A 382 -0.83 17.62 -14.93
N CYS A 383 -2.07 17.18 -14.71
CA CYS A 383 -2.69 17.15 -13.39
C CYS A 383 -2.07 16.12 -12.45
N PHE A 384 -1.57 14.99 -12.97
CA PHE A 384 -0.88 14.00 -12.15
C PHE A 384 0.45 14.53 -11.59
N GLN A 385 1.08 15.48 -12.27
CA GLN A 385 2.32 16.10 -11.82
C GLN A 385 2.08 17.29 -10.89
N ALA A 386 1.16 18.17 -11.29
CA ALA A 386 0.91 19.43 -10.59
C ALA A 386 -0.06 19.28 -9.42
N GLY A 387 -0.77 18.15 -9.34
CA GLY A 387 -2.00 18.04 -8.56
C GLY A 387 -3.18 18.71 -9.26
N TYR A 388 -4.39 18.36 -8.82
CA TYR A 388 -5.62 19.00 -9.29
C TYR A 388 -6.64 19.07 -8.17
N SER A 389 -7.17 20.26 -7.91
CA SER A 389 -8.24 20.44 -6.95
C SER A 389 -9.08 21.67 -7.28
N CYS A 390 -10.37 21.57 -6.97
CA CYS A 390 -11.22 22.74 -6.81
C CYS A 390 -10.85 23.48 -5.52
N THR A 391 -10.96 24.80 -5.54
CA THR A 391 -10.67 25.70 -4.40
C THR A 391 -11.92 26.45 -3.92
N ASP A 392 -13.04 26.30 -4.62
CA ASP A 392 -14.31 26.98 -4.36
C ASP A 392 -15.22 26.21 -3.38
N ILE A 393 -14.66 25.26 -2.61
CA ILE A 393 -15.39 24.44 -1.64
C ILE A 393 -14.68 24.30 -0.31
N SER A 394 -15.48 24.07 0.72
CA SER A 394 -14.99 23.59 2.01
C SER A 394 -14.93 22.07 2.00
N PHE A 395 -13.74 21.50 1.80
CA PHE A 395 -13.52 20.06 1.96
C PHE A 395 -13.79 19.60 3.40
N ARG A 396 -13.56 20.49 4.38
CA ARG A 396 -13.97 20.28 5.77
C ARG A 396 -15.46 20.01 5.88
N GLN A 397 -16.30 20.91 5.34
CA GLN A 397 -17.75 20.76 5.45
C GLN A 397 -18.22 19.47 4.77
N LEU A 398 -17.69 19.15 3.58
CA LEU A 398 -18.03 17.89 2.90
C LEU A 398 -17.70 16.65 3.75
N LEU A 399 -16.56 16.66 4.45
CA LEU A 399 -16.17 15.59 5.34
C LEU A 399 -17.09 15.50 6.57
N VAL A 400 -17.42 16.64 7.17
CA VAL A 400 -18.34 16.72 8.32
C VAL A 400 -19.73 16.22 7.95
N ASP A 401 -20.30 16.71 6.83
CA ASP A 401 -21.61 16.29 6.34
C ASP A 401 -21.67 14.79 6.09
N PHE A 402 -20.63 14.22 5.48
CA PHE A 402 -20.53 12.79 5.24
C PHE A 402 -20.49 11.99 6.55
N LEU A 403 -19.64 12.38 7.50
CA LEU A 403 -19.49 11.68 8.78
C LEU A 403 -20.72 11.85 9.68
N ALA A 404 -21.30 13.06 9.73
CA ALA A 404 -22.54 13.35 10.43
C ALA A 404 -23.67 12.46 9.92
N ARG A 405 -23.77 12.29 8.59
CA ARG A 405 -24.74 11.38 7.98
C ARG A 405 -24.51 9.92 8.36
N CYS A 406 -23.26 9.49 8.45
CA CYS A 406 -22.93 8.14 8.93
C CYS A 406 -23.36 7.95 10.39
N CYS A 407 -23.03 8.92 11.25
CA CYS A 407 -23.31 8.90 12.69
C CYS A 407 -24.79 9.09 13.03
N GLY A 408 -25.53 9.85 12.21
CA GLY A 408 -26.86 10.38 12.54
C GLY A 408 -26.81 11.56 13.51
N ASP A 409 -25.64 12.19 13.69
CA ASP A 409 -25.39 13.26 14.65
C ASP A 409 -24.27 14.19 14.14
N GLU A 410 -24.56 15.49 14.09
CA GLU A 410 -23.66 16.51 13.53
C GLU A 410 -22.42 16.74 14.41
N GLY A 411 -22.61 16.78 15.73
CA GLY A 411 -21.52 16.98 16.69
C GLY A 411 -20.48 15.85 16.65
N GLN A 412 -20.94 14.60 16.54
CA GLN A 412 -20.07 13.44 16.32
C GLN A 412 -19.39 13.49 14.95
N GLY A 413 -20.08 13.95 13.91
CA GLY A 413 -19.49 14.16 12.58
C GLY A 413 -18.30 15.12 12.62
N GLU A 414 -18.46 16.26 13.30
CA GLU A 414 -17.40 17.27 13.49
C GLU A 414 -16.22 16.77 14.33
N ALA A 415 -16.49 16.01 15.39
CA ALA A 415 -15.45 15.37 16.20
C ALA A 415 -14.62 14.35 15.38
N LEU A 416 -15.30 13.48 14.63
CA LEU A 416 -14.63 12.51 13.75
C LEU A 416 -13.85 13.18 12.62
N ALA A 417 -14.40 14.23 12.01
CA ALA A 417 -13.71 14.99 10.98
C ALA A 417 -12.39 15.57 11.51
N SER A 418 -12.38 16.06 12.75
CA SER A 418 -11.15 16.55 13.39
C SER A 418 -10.09 15.45 13.55
N ALA A 419 -10.47 14.28 14.07
CA ALA A 419 -9.57 13.15 14.24
C ALA A 419 -9.04 12.61 12.90
N VAL A 420 -9.88 12.60 11.87
CA VAL A 420 -9.51 12.20 10.50
C VAL A 420 -8.52 13.17 9.86
N VAL A 421 -8.72 14.47 10.03
CA VAL A 421 -7.79 15.50 9.51
C VAL A 421 -6.44 15.40 10.21
N GLU A 422 -6.42 15.14 11.52
CA GLU A 422 -5.20 14.88 12.27
C GLU A 422 -4.45 13.65 11.73
N ALA A 423 -5.17 12.55 11.47
CA ALA A 423 -4.58 11.36 10.83
C ALA A 423 -4.03 11.65 9.42
N GLY A 424 -4.73 12.45 8.62
CA GLY A 424 -4.25 12.90 7.31
C GLY A 424 -2.97 13.73 7.40
N ASN A 425 -2.94 14.71 8.31
CA ASN A 425 -1.77 15.56 8.54
C ASN A 425 -0.55 14.76 9.02
N LYS A 426 -0.76 13.84 9.97
CA LYS A 426 0.27 12.92 10.49
C LYS A 426 0.90 12.07 9.39
N ASN A 427 0.13 11.70 8.37
CA ASN A 427 0.57 10.86 7.26
C ASN A 427 0.87 11.65 5.98
N SER A 428 1.29 12.91 6.12
CA SER A 428 1.78 13.75 5.01
C SER A 428 0.78 13.97 3.86
N LEU A 429 -0.52 13.80 4.09
CA LEU A 429 -1.54 14.25 3.13
C LEU A 429 -1.68 15.78 3.19
N SER A 430 -1.97 16.38 2.03
CA SER A 430 -2.30 17.79 1.97
C SER A 430 -3.72 18.02 2.49
N VAL A 431 -3.84 18.51 3.72
CA VAL A 431 -5.12 18.71 4.41
C VAL A 431 -5.42 20.18 4.71
N SER A 432 -4.68 21.13 4.14
CA SER A 432 -4.86 22.57 4.44
C SER A 432 -6.24 23.12 4.05
N LEU A 433 -6.95 22.49 3.10
CA LEU A 433 -8.34 22.85 2.78
C LEU A 433 -9.39 22.22 3.71
N TYR A 434 -8.94 21.53 4.78
CA TYR A 434 -9.80 20.97 5.82
C TYR A 434 -9.76 21.77 7.14
N ASP A 435 -9.02 22.89 7.16
CA ASP A 435 -8.99 23.77 8.33
C ASP A 435 -10.33 24.48 8.55
N LYS A 436 -10.70 24.66 9.82
CA LYS A 436 -12.00 25.21 10.23
C LYS A 436 -12.21 26.65 9.74
N ASP A 437 -11.14 27.42 9.69
CA ASP A 437 -11.19 28.84 9.35
C ASP A 437 -11.23 29.07 7.83
N GLY A 438 -11.15 28.02 7.01
CA GLY A 438 -11.09 28.13 5.56
C GLY A 438 -9.85 28.87 5.04
N ASN A 439 -8.96 29.30 5.94
CA ASN A 439 -7.68 29.87 5.60
C ASN A 439 -6.80 28.73 5.10
N ALA A 440 -6.78 28.57 3.78
CA ALA A 440 -5.73 27.83 3.10
C ALA A 440 -4.40 28.53 3.42
N GLY A 441 -3.81 28.21 4.58
CA GLY A 441 -2.44 28.61 4.87
C GLY A 441 -1.60 28.22 3.65
N ALA A 442 -0.71 29.11 3.22
CA ALA A 442 0.14 28.86 2.07
C ALA A 442 0.90 27.55 2.30
N CYS A 443 0.37 26.45 1.76
CA CYS A 443 1.01 25.16 1.85
C CYS A 443 2.12 25.23 0.83
N ASN A 444 3.34 25.56 1.28
CA ASN A 444 4.53 25.58 0.44
C ASN A 444 4.91 24.19 -0.10
N ARG A 445 4.11 23.15 0.22
CA ARG A 445 4.29 21.80 -0.31
C ARG A 445 3.64 21.69 -1.68
N GLN A 446 4.44 21.29 -2.67
CA GLN A 446 3.95 20.91 -3.98
C GLN A 446 2.87 19.83 -3.82
N LEU A 447 1.69 20.06 -4.40
CA LEU A 447 0.60 19.08 -4.36
C LEU A 447 1.05 17.80 -5.04
N SER A 448 0.85 16.66 -4.38
CA SER A 448 0.95 15.37 -5.06
C SER A 448 -0.30 15.16 -5.92
N GLY A 449 -0.08 14.72 -7.16
CA GLY A 449 -1.18 14.29 -8.02
C GLY A 449 -1.60 12.87 -7.69
N TYR A 450 -2.91 12.69 -7.59
CA TYR A 450 -3.56 11.38 -7.51
C TYR A 450 -4.44 11.20 -8.74
N MET A 451 -4.56 9.95 -9.16
CA MET A 451 -5.37 9.57 -10.29
C MET A 451 -6.20 8.35 -9.94
N LEU A 452 -7.51 8.44 -10.19
CA LEU A 452 -8.39 7.29 -10.23
C LEU A 452 -8.63 6.92 -11.68
N GLN A 453 -8.19 5.72 -12.07
CA GLN A 453 -8.53 5.12 -13.35
C GLN A 453 -9.78 4.27 -13.16
N ILE A 454 -10.82 4.60 -13.91
CA ILE A 454 -12.17 4.06 -13.77
C ILE A 454 -12.49 3.31 -15.06
N PHE A 455 -12.66 1.99 -14.97
CA PHE A 455 -13.11 1.16 -16.07
C PHE A 455 -14.58 0.84 -15.88
N VAL A 456 -15.43 1.27 -16.80
CA VAL A 456 -16.87 0.97 -16.77
C VAL A 456 -17.19 -0.03 -17.88
N HIS A 457 -17.86 -1.13 -17.54
CA HIS A 457 -18.17 -2.18 -18.51
C HIS A 457 -19.04 -1.62 -19.65
N ARG A 458 -18.71 -1.99 -20.89
CA ARG A 458 -19.35 -1.47 -22.11
C ARG A 458 -20.87 -1.63 -22.10
N SER A 459 -21.38 -2.70 -21.50
CA SER A 459 -22.82 -2.98 -21.46
C SER A 459 -23.65 -2.02 -20.60
N ILE A 460 -23.01 -1.22 -19.73
CA ILE A 460 -23.70 -0.28 -18.83
C ILE A 460 -23.20 1.16 -18.98
N VAL A 461 -22.13 1.40 -19.73
CA VAL A 461 -21.43 2.68 -19.70
C VAL A 461 -22.32 3.87 -20.13
N GLU A 462 -23.23 3.66 -21.09
CA GLU A 462 -24.14 4.72 -21.57
C GLU A 462 -25.23 5.08 -20.55
N ASP A 463 -25.46 4.24 -19.55
CA ASP A 463 -26.42 4.50 -18.47
C ASP A 463 -25.82 5.37 -17.36
N PHE A 464 -24.50 5.43 -17.26
CA PHE A 464 -23.78 6.09 -16.17
C PHE A 464 -22.85 7.20 -16.62
N VAL A 465 -22.51 7.29 -17.91
CA VAL A 465 -21.49 8.21 -18.37
C VAL A 465 -21.95 8.94 -19.64
N TYR A 466 -21.66 10.24 -19.71
CA TYR A 466 -21.92 11.04 -20.90
C TYR A 466 -20.72 11.91 -21.29
N PRO A 467 -20.48 12.12 -22.60
CA PRO A 467 -19.43 13.00 -23.07
C PRO A 467 -19.81 14.46 -22.83
N SER A 468 -18.83 15.29 -22.47
CA SER A 468 -19.07 16.69 -22.08
C SER A 468 -17.97 17.64 -22.55
N GLU A 469 -18.34 18.89 -22.79
CA GLU A 469 -17.40 20.02 -22.89
C GLU A 469 -16.85 20.40 -21.50
N ALA A 470 -16.03 21.46 -21.43
CA ALA A 470 -15.64 22.14 -20.19
C ALA A 470 -16.84 22.40 -19.27
N MET A 471 -16.64 22.35 -17.95
CA MET A 471 -17.70 22.59 -16.95
C MET A 471 -18.92 21.64 -17.03
N GLY A 472 -18.81 20.51 -17.74
CA GLY A 472 -19.81 19.44 -17.72
C GLY A 472 -21.00 19.64 -18.65
N LYS A 473 -20.92 20.58 -19.62
CA LYS A 473 -21.97 20.77 -20.64
C LYS A 473 -22.07 19.52 -21.53
N PRO A 474 -23.22 18.83 -21.59
CA PRO A 474 -23.34 17.58 -22.35
C PRO A 474 -23.13 17.77 -23.85
N ILE A 475 -22.39 16.86 -24.46
CA ILE A 475 -22.27 16.74 -25.92
C ILE A 475 -23.40 15.83 -26.41
N ASN A 476 -24.09 16.23 -27.48
CA ASN A 476 -25.16 15.43 -28.09
C ASN A 476 -24.60 14.26 -28.92
N LYS A 477 -23.90 13.35 -28.24
CA LYS A 477 -23.34 12.14 -28.81
C LYS A 477 -23.43 11.01 -27.78
N LYS A 478 -23.60 9.79 -28.28
CA LYS A 478 -23.43 8.57 -27.49
C LYS A 478 -21.99 8.45 -27.01
N LEU A 479 -21.78 7.91 -25.82
CA LEU A 479 -20.44 7.89 -25.24
C LEU A 479 -19.51 6.96 -26.01
N LEU A 480 -19.98 5.76 -26.36
CA LEU A 480 -19.17 4.80 -27.11
C LEU A 480 -18.76 5.40 -28.46
N SER A 481 -19.72 5.94 -29.21
CA SER A 481 -19.44 6.69 -30.44
C SER A 481 -18.48 7.86 -30.23
N TYR A 482 -18.57 8.58 -29.11
CA TYR A 482 -17.69 9.70 -28.80
C TYR A 482 -16.24 9.25 -28.60
N VAL A 483 -16.01 8.20 -27.83
CA VAL A 483 -14.65 7.72 -27.57
C VAL A 483 -14.11 6.92 -28.75
N GLU A 484 -14.93 6.18 -29.52
CA GLU A 484 -14.49 5.19 -30.53
C GLU A 484 -14.38 5.68 -31.97
N GLU A 485 -15.25 6.58 -32.43
CA GLU A 485 -15.31 6.95 -33.86
C GLU A 485 -14.24 7.99 -34.25
N GLY A 486 -13.57 8.60 -33.27
CA GLY A 486 -12.53 9.60 -33.50
C GLY A 486 -11.15 9.00 -33.75
N ALA A 487 -10.28 9.78 -34.40
CA ALA A 487 -8.87 9.42 -34.53
C ALA A 487 -8.17 9.31 -33.16
N LYS A 488 -8.65 10.03 -32.14
CA LYS A 488 -8.15 10.05 -30.76
C LYS A 488 -9.30 10.08 -29.77
N ALA A 489 -9.14 9.44 -28.61
CA ALA A 489 -10.08 9.52 -27.48
C ALA A 489 -9.83 10.80 -26.64
N ASP A 490 -9.84 11.96 -27.29
CA ASP A 490 -9.58 13.26 -26.65
C ASP A 490 -10.87 13.86 -26.04
N GLY A 491 -10.71 14.65 -24.99
CA GLY A 491 -11.80 15.33 -24.27
C GLY A 491 -12.17 14.68 -22.94
N GLN A 492 -13.40 14.95 -22.50
CA GLN A 492 -13.85 14.64 -21.16
C GLN A 492 -15.29 14.15 -21.09
N ALA A 493 -15.60 13.50 -19.98
CA ALA A 493 -16.90 12.93 -19.69
C ALA A 493 -17.30 13.23 -18.25
N ARG A 494 -18.58 13.00 -17.96
CA ARG A 494 -19.12 13.04 -16.60
C ARG A 494 -19.74 11.70 -16.26
N ILE A 495 -19.40 11.20 -15.08
CA ILE A 495 -19.85 9.93 -14.55
C ILE A 495 -20.88 10.19 -13.45
N LEU A 496 -22.03 9.52 -13.53
CA LEU A 496 -22.95 9.35 -12.41
C LEU A 496 -22.44 8.19 -11.54
N PHE A 497 -21.69 8.49 -10.48
CA PHE A 497 -21.12 7.49 -9.60
C PHE A 497 -22.17 6.97 -8.62
N GLN A 498 -22.80 5.85 -8.96
CA GLN A 498 -23.69 5.14 -8.05
C GLN A 498 -22.91 4.06 -7.28
N PRO A 499 -22.78 4.15 -5.94
CA PRO A 499 -21.95 3.21 -5.16
C PRO A 499 -22.28 1.74 -5.40
N LYS A 500 -23.57 1.39 -5.51
CA LYS A 500 -24.03 0.01 -5.78
C LYS A 500 -23.54 -0.56 -7.11
N VAL A 501 -23.21 0.29 -8.06
CA VAL A 501 -22.73 -0.10 -9.39
C VAL A 501 -21.21 0.02 -9.45
N PHE A 502 -20.66 1.10 -8.93
CA PHE A 502 -19.23 1.41 -9.03
C PHE A 502 -18.35 0.65 -8.03
N LEU A 503 -18.95 0.01 -7.03
CA LEU A 503 -18.26 -0.90 -6.11
C LEU A 503 -18.48 -2.39 -6.48
N ASP A 504 -19.18 -2.70 -7.58
CA ASP A 504 -19.28 -4.05 -8.13
C ASP A 504 -18.14 -4.31 -9.13
N PRO A 505 -17.14 -5.15 -8.79
CA PRO A 505 -15.96 -5.38 -9.64
C PRO A 505 -16.29 -6.05 -11.00
N LYS A 506 -17.49 -6.61 -11.16
CA LYS A 506 -17.96 -7.16 -12.44
C LYS A 506 -18.43 -6.07 -13.41
N ARG A 507 -18.83 -4.91 -12.88
CA ARG A 507 -19.40 -3.79 -13.63
C ARG A 507 -18.40 -2.67 -13.79
N VAL A 508 -17.62 -2.40 -12.75
CA VAL A 508 -16.66 -1.31 -12.70
C VAL A 508 -15.38 -1.78 -12.02
N LYS A 509 -14.23 -1.44 -12.59
CA LYS A 509 -12.92 -1.63 -11.95
C LYS A 509 -12.31 -0.28 -11.64
N LEU A 510 -11.83 -0.12 -10.41
CA LEU A 510 -11.21 1.12 -9.92
C LEU A 510 -9.75 0.85 -9.60
N TYR A 511 -8.86 1.66 -10.16
CA TYR A 511 -7.43 1.61 -9.87
C TYR A 511 -6.95 2.98 -9.45
N HIS A 512 -6.09 3.00 -8.43
CA HIS A 512 -5.55 4.21 -7.85
C HIS A 512 -4.06 4.33 -8.13
N TYR A 513 -3.62 5.57 -8.37
CA TYR A 513 -2.23 5.87 -8.63
C TYR A 513 -1.85 7.19 -7.95
N CYS A 514 -0.62 7.24 -7.46
CA CYS A 514 -0.02 8.41 -6.84
C CYS A 514 1.24 8.79 -7.60
N ALA A 515 1.53 10.09 -7.69
CA ALA A 515 2.76 10.58 -8.29
C ALA A 515 4.04 10.20 -7.51
N ARG A 516 3.89 9.61 -6.33
CA ARG A 516 4.97 9.38 -5.36
C ARG A 516 4.89 7.98 -4.71
N PRO A 517 6.03 7.31 -4.49
CA PRO A 517 6.07 5.96 -3.93
C PRO A 517 5.42 5.80 -2.56
N LEU A 518 5.69 6.71 -1.64
CA LEU A 518 5.18 6.65 -0.27
C LEU A 518 3.64 6.58 -0.22
N GLN A 519 2.97 7.39 -1.05
CA GLN A 519 1.51 7.41 -1.14
C GLN A 519 0.91 6.21 -1.89
N SER A 520 1.72 5.38 -2.55
CA SER A 520 1.29 4.08 -3.09
C SER A 520 1.57 2.92 -2.13
N CYS A 521 2.49 3.10 -1.18
CA CYS A 521 2.91 2.06 -0.25
C CYS A 521 1.77 1.67 0.71
N MET A 522 1.39 0.39 0.70
CA MET A 522 0.32 -0.16 1.54
C MET A 522 0.82 -0.75 2.86
N ASP A 523 2.12 -0.71 3.12
CA ASP A 523 2.72 -1.20 4.37
C ASP A 523 2.38 -0.26 5.54
N THR A 524 1.84 -0.81 6.63
CA THR A 524 1.34 0.00 7.76
C THR A 524 2.41 0.44 8.75
N ASP A 525 3.62 -0.08 8.62
CA ASP A 525 4.77 0.23 9.48
C ASP A 525 5.72 1.25 8.86
N VAL A 526 5.53 1.56 7.57
CA VAL A 526 6.17 2.69 6.88
C VAL A 526 5.45 3.99 7.25
N ALA A 527 6.11 4.87 8.00
CA ALA A 527 5.53 6.15 8.42
C ALA A 527 5.09 6.99 7.20
N ALA A 528 3.93 7.63 7.30
CA ALA A 528 3.32 8.45 6.25
C ALA A 528 3.00 7.72 4.93
N SER A 529 3.10 6.40 4.88
CA SER A 529 2.59 5.60 3.76
C SER A 529 1.06 5.65 3.71
N ARG A 530 0.49 5.24 2.57
CA ARG A 530 -0.96 5.01 2.46
C ARG A 530 -1.43 3.92 3.44
N GLY A 531 -0.64 2.88 3.65
CA GLY A 531 -0.94 1.83 4.64
C GLY A 531 -1.05 2.38 6.06
N CYS A 532 -0.12 3.25 6.47
CA CYS A 532 -0.12 3.90 7.78
C CYS A 532 -1.30 4.87 7.93
N LEU A 533 -1.60 5.65 6.89
CA LEU A 533 -2.82 6.47 6.83
C LEU A 533 -4.08 5.63 7.06
N ILE A 534 -4.23 4.51 6.35
CA ILE A 534 -5.40 3.63 6.48
C ILE A 534 -5.52 3.09 7.91
N LYS A 535 -4.41 2.68 8.54
CA LYS A 535 -4.35 2.23 9.93
C LYS A 535 -4.81 3.33 10.89
N ASP A 536 -4.31 4.55 10.73
CA ASP A 536 -4.69 5.70 11.55
C ASP A 536 -6.15 6.13 11.32
N LEU A 537 -6.65 6.09 10.07
CA LEU A 537 -8.05 6.37 9.76
C LEU A 537 -8.99 5.36 10.42
N ARG A 538 -8.64 4.06 10.43
CA ARG A 538 -9.43 3.04 11.14
C ARG A 538 -9.50 3.32 12.64
N GLN A 539 -8.40 3.74 13.24
CA GLN A 539 -8.37 4.14 14.64
C GLN A 539 -9.25 5.39 14.89
N ALA A 540 -9.15 6.41 14.03
CA ALA A 540 -9.94 7.63 14.14
C ALA A 540 -11.44 7.37 13.94
N LEU A 541 -11.81 6.48 13.01
CA LEU A 541 -13.19 6.12 12.68
C LEU A 541 -13.77 5.03 13.59
N ARG A 542 -13.00 4.48 14.53
CA ARG A 542 -13.44 3.42 15.45
C ARG A 542 -14.79 3.71 16.14
N PRO A 543 -15.09 4.95 16.61
CA PRO A 543 -16.40 5.25 17.21
C PRO A 543 -17.60 5.09 16.25
N LEU A 544 -17.36 5.13 14.94
CA LEU A 544 -18.35 4.86 13.89
C LEU A 544 -18.37 3.37 13.53
N LEU A 545 -17.20 2.76 13.32
CA LEU A 545 -17.04 1.43 12.71
C LEU A 545 -17.22 0.24 13.67
N ASP A 546 -17.03 0.45 14.99
CA ASP A 546 -17.21 -0.59 16.02
C ASP A 546 -18.64 -0.64 16.57
N ARG A 547 -19.56 0.18 16.04
CA ARG A 547 -20.95 0.17 16.48
C ARG A 547 -21.62 -1.15 16.11
N LYS A 548 -22.47 -1.64 17.02
CA LYS A 548 -23.27 -2.86 16.80
C LYS A 548 -24.24 -2.77 15.60
N SER A 549 -24.53 -1.56 15.10
CA SER A 549 -25.52 -1.30 14.06
C SER A 549 -24.93 -0.82 12.72
N LEU A 550 -23.94 -1.50 12.14
CA LEU A 550 -23.49 -1.22 10.76
C LEU A 550 -24.65 -1.22 9.74
N GLY A 551 -25.73 -1.96 10.04
CA GLY A 551 -26.97 -1.94 9.27
C GLY A 551 -27.66 -0.58 9.21
N GLU A 552 -27.60 0.24 10.26
CA GLU A 552 -28.16 1.60 10.29
C GLU A 552 -27.31 2.55 9.45
N VAL A 553 -25.98 2.43 9.51
CA VAL A 553 -25.07 3.22 8.67
C VAL A 553 -25.33 2.93 7.19
N ARG A 554 -25.49 1.64 6.83
CA ARG A 554 -25.85 1.24 5.45
C ARG A 554 -27.18 1.86 5.00
N GLU A 555 -28.18 1.92 5.87
CA GLU A 555 -29.49 2.55 5.56
C GLU A 555 -29.36 4.06 5.36
N ARG A 556 -28.65 4.77 6.24
CA ARG A 556 -28.44 6.22 6.12
C ARG A 556 -27.69 6.59 4.84
N LEU A 557 -26.75 5.75 4.42
CA LEU A 557 -26.01 5.88 3.16
C LEU A 557 -26.78 5.34 1.94
N LYS A 558 -27.92 4.66 2.15
CA LYS A 558 -28.76 4.02 1.14
C LYS A 558 -28.00 3.01 0.28
N LEU A 559 -27.18 2.18 0.94
CA LEU A 559 -26.38 1.15 0.28
C LEU A 559 -27.13 -0.18 0.11
N ARG A 560 -28.34 -0.33 0.66
CA ARG A 560 -29.22 -1.50 0.46
C ARG A 560 -30.02 -1.40 -0.81
#